data_AF-A0A1F9K9W4-F1
#
_entry.id   AF-A0A1F9K9W4-F1
#
_cell.length_a   1.000
_cell.length_b   1.000
_cell.length_c   1.000
_cell.angle_alpha   90.00
_cell.angle_beta   90.00
_cell.angle_gamma   90.00
#
_symmetry.space_group_name_H-M   'P 1'
#
loop_
_entity.id
_entity.type
_entity.pdbx_description
1 polymer ?
#
loop_
_entity_poly.entity_id
_entity_poly.type
_entity_poly.pdbx_seq_one_letter_code
_entity_poly.pdbx_strand_id
1 'polypeptide(L)'
;MYGNHPRTGQLYVYPGYEAEGGAGAVYGFDGYHGTGSMGTLGEIVRPNTEDIEIKYPWRTIRREYRMDSCGAGRWRGGPGMEWEAVNEGEECGMHTGAGHGETTFGPGAMGGQSTPANVCYILRGEHLHAARCHKLHQILPGDHVIRKTGGGAGVGRPEERDPQKVWEDVFIHKLVSLEAAREVYKVVIDPIRCQIAWEATVALRSAAMATPAEG
;
A
#
# COMPACT_ATOMS: atom_id res chain seq x y z
N MET A 1 -7.96 15.72 7.65
CA MET A 1 -7.35 16.56 8.72
C MET A 1 -7.94 17.95 8.58
N TYR A 2 -8.12 18.69 9.67
CA TYR A 2 -8.73 20.01 9.66
C TYR A 2 -8.18 20.86 10.81
N GLY A 3 -8.12 22.16 10.61
CA GLY A 3 -7.62 23.11 11.60
C GLY A 3 -7.57 24.53 11.05
N ASN A 4 -6.93 25.44 11.77
CA ASN A 4 -6.69 26.80 11.29
C ASN A 4 -5.32 26.89 10.62
N HIS A 5 -5.25 27.56 9.47
CA HIS A 5 -4.01 27.73 8.73
C HIS A 5 -3.19 28.87 9.35
N PRO A 6 -1.94 28.62 9.81
CA PRO A 6 -1.19 29.56 10.64
C PRO A 6 -0.84 30.87 9.91
N ARG A 7 -0.70 30.84 8.57
CA ARG A 7 -0.36 32.04 7.79
C ARG A 7 -1.57 32.90 7.40
N THR A 8 -2.77 32.33 7.42
CA THR A 8 -3.98 33.02 6.91
C THR A 8 -5.08 33.16 7.97
N GLY A 9 -5.00 32.42 9.07
CA GLY A 9 -6.02 32.35 10.11
C GLY A 9 -7.33 31.66 9.67
N GLN A 10 -7.41 31.15 8.45
CA GLN A 10 -8.62 30.53 7.91
C GLN A 10 -8.71 29.05 8.25
N LEU A 11 -9.94 28.55 8.42
CA LEU A 11 -10.21 27.13 8.54
C LEU A 11 -9.82 26.41 7.24
N TYR A 12 -9.11 25.29 7.37
CA TYR A 12 -8.83 24.39 6.25
C TYR A 12 -9.34 22.98 6.53
N VAL A 13 -9.67 22.28 5.44
CA VAL A 13 -9.89 20.84 5.45
C VAL A 13 -8.93 20.22 4.43
N TYR A 14 -8.08 19.34 4.93
CA TYR A 14 -7.14 18.55 4.15
C TYR A 14 -7.67 17.10 4.03
N PRO A 15 -8.15 16.67 2.84
CA PRO A 15 -8.80 15.37 2.68
C PRO A 15 -7.88 14.16 2.89
N GLY A 16 -6.60 14.26 2.47
CA GLY A 16 -5.61 13.21 2.71
C GLY A 16 -5.73 11.97 1.80
N TYR A 17 -5.87 12.15 0.48
CA TYR A 17 -6.00 11.05 -0.50
C TYR A 17 -4.65 10.49 -1.01
N GLU A 18 -3.53 10.97 -0.52
CA GLU A 18 -2.17 10.63 -0.99
C GLU A 18 -1.80 9.17 -0.71
N ALA A 19 -2.37 8.61 0.36
CA ALA A 19 -2.10 7.25 0.81
C ALA A 19 -2.98 6.20 0.12
N GLU A 20 -3.83 6.56 -0.85
CA GLU A 20 -4.66 5.56 -1.54
C GLU A 20 -3.80 4.55 -2.30
N GLY A 21 -4.24 3.30 -2.39
CA GLY A 21 -3.52 2.22 -3.08
C GLY A 21 -3.81 2.15 -4.58
N GLY A 22 -3.40 1.03 -5.17
CA GLY A 22 -3.72 0.63 -6.54
C GLY A 22 -4.99 -0.23 -6.66
N ALA A 23 -5.34 -0.56 -7.89
CA ALA A 23 -6.52 -1.33 -8.23
C ALA A 23 -6.32 -2.84 -8.05
N GLY A 24 -7.40 -3.59 -7.89
CA GLY A 24 -7.37 -5.06 -7.97
C GLY A 24 -6.90 -5.54 -9.35
N ALA A 25 -6.28 -6.71 -9.40
CA ALA A 25 -6.00 -7.37 -10.66
C ALA A 25 -7.30 -7.83 -11.34
N VAL A 26 -7.23 -8.04 -12.65
CA VAL A 26 -8.29 -8.69 -13.43
C VAL A 26 -7.73 -9.91 -14.13
N TYR A 27 -8.60 -10.80 -14.60
CA TYR A 27 -8.15 -11.92 -15.41
C TYR A 27 -7.40 -11.39 -16.65
N GLY A 28 -6.13 -11.77 -16.79
CA GLY A 28 -5.26 -11.34 -17.89
C GLY A 28 -4.32 -10.18 -17.57
N PHE A 29 -4.58 -9.36 -16.54
CA PHE A 29 -3.81 -8.13 -16.29
C PHE A 29 -3.59 -7.84 -14.80
N ASP A 30 -2.37 -7.36 -14.49
CA ASP A 30 -2.04 -6.85 -13.16
C ASP A 30 -2.87 -5.59 -12.84
N GLY A 31 -3.12 -5.36 -11.56
CA GLY A 31 -3.83 -4.19 -11.09
C GLY A 31 -3.02 -2.92 -11.32
N TYR A 32 -3.69 -1.87 -11.79
CA TYR A 32 -3.05 -0.58 -12.03
C TYR A 32 -2.45 -0.01 -10.74
N HIS A 33 -1.21 0.46 -10.84
CA HIS A 33 -0.53 1.09 -9.71
C HIS A 33 -1.08 2.50 -9.54
N GLY A 34 -1.29 2.92 -8.30
CA GLY A 34 -1.62 4.31 -8.03
C GLY A 34 -2.93 4.79 -8.70
N THR A 35 -3.98 3.97 -8.82
CA THR A 35 -5.27 4.44 -9.38
C THR A 35 -6.02 5.41 -8.47
N GLY A 36 -5.71 5.40 -7.17
CA GLY A 36 -6.45 6.22 -6.21
C GLY A 36 -7.78 5.54 -5.85
N SER A 37 -8.77 6.35 -5.45
CA SER A 37 -10.04 5.88 -4.92
C SER A 37 -10.83 5.10 -5.97
N MET A 38 -10.80 3.77 -5.88
CA MET A 38 -11.60 2.89 -6.72
C MET A 38 -13.11 3.16 -6.60
N GLY A 39 -13.57 3.65 -5.44
CA GLY A 39 -14.96 4.05 -5.23
C GLY A 39 -15.40 5.23 -6.09
N THR A 40 -14.45 6.00 -6.65
CA THR A 40 -14.71 7.12 -7.57
C THR A 40 -14.31 6.81 -9.01
N LEU A 41 -14.05 5.54 -9.34
CA LEU A 41 -13.68 5.10 -10.69
C LEU A 41 -12.49 5.86 -11.31
N GLY A 42 -11.55 6.31 -10.47
CA GLY A 42 -10.36 7.04 -10.89
C GLY A 42 -10.55 8.55 -11.08
N GLU A 43 -11.70 9.13 -10.70
CA GLU A 43 -11.93 10.57 -10.76
C GLU A 43 -11.10 11.34 -9.71
N ILE A 44 -10.86 10.75 -8.54
CA ILE A 44 -9.97 11.34 -7.54
C ILE A 44 -8.52 11.07 -7.94
N VAL A 45 -7.86 12.13 -8.39
CA VAL A 45 -6.42 12.13 -8.65
C VAL A 45 -5.67 12.48 -7.37
N ARG A 46 -4.57 11.76 -7.08
CA ARG A 46 -3.70 12.12 -5.95
C ARG A 46 -3.15 13.53 -6.16
N PRO A 47 -3.21 14.40 -5.14
CA PRO A 47 -2.68 15.75 -5.26
C PRO A 47 -1.15 15.72 -5.37
N ASN A 48 -0.61 16.78 -5.97
CA ASN A 48 0.83 17.04 -6.01
C ASN A 48 1.31 17.46 -4.61
N THR A 49 2.46 16.93 -4.19
CA THR A 49 3.06 17.26 -2.89
C THR A 49 3.27 18.77 -2.74
N GLU A 50 3.83 19.44 -3.75
CA GLU A 50 4.06 20.89 -3.72
C GLU A 50 2.76 21.68 -3.52
N ASP A 51 1.67 21.27 -4.16
CA ASP A 51 0.37 21.94 -4.04
C ASP A 51 -0.20 21.78 -2.61
N ILE A 52 -0.02 20.61 -2.01
CA ILE A 52 -0.42 20.34 -0.63
C ILE A 52 0.39 21.18 0.37
N GLU A 53 1.71 21.23 0.23
CA GLU A 53 2.59 21.99 1.14
C GLU A 53 2.40 23.51 1.00
N ILE A 54 1.99 23.99 -0.18
CA ILE A 54 1.62 25.40 -0.37
C ILE A 54 0.30 25.71 0.32
N LYS A 55 -0.70 24.82 0.24
CA LYS A 55 -2.07 25.08 0.71
C LYS A 55 -2.29 24.79 2.18
N TYR A 56 -1.56 23.83 2.74
CA TYR A 56 -1.79 23.31 4.08
C TYR A 56 -0.49 23.35 4.89
N PRO A 57 -0.57 23.51 6.23
CA PRO A 57 0.62 23.56 7.09
C PRO A 57 1.11 22.14 7.41
N TRP A 58 1.34 21.36 6.37
CA TRP A 58 1.79 19.98 6.44
C TRP A 58 2.97 19.81 5.50
N ARG A 59 4.01 19.11 5.94
CA ARG A 59 5.14 18.77 5.09
C ARG A 59 5.19 17.27 4.88
N THR A 60 5.30 16.84 3.63
CA THR A 60 5.42 15.43 3.26
C THR A 60 6.83 14.95 3.53
N ILE A 61 6.95 13.85 4.28
CA ILE A 61 8.23 13.19 4.59
C ILE A 61 8.44 11.99 3.67
N ARG A 62 7.37 11.24 3.41
CA ARG A 62 7.41 10.02 2.61
C ARG A 62 6.16 9.90 1.76
N ARG A 63 6.33 9.47 0.52
CA ARG A 63 5.25 9.14 -0.42
C ARG A 63 5.76 8.12 -1.42
N GLU A 64 5.62 6.85 -1.10
CA GLU A 64 6.17 5.75 -1.88
C GLU A 64 5.22 4.56 -1.97
N TYR A 65 5.42 3.69 -2.96
CA TYR A 65 4.71 2.41 -2.99
C TYR A 65 5.17 1.53 -1.84
N ARG A 66 4.22 0.92 -1.14
CA ARG A 66 4.50 0.01 -0.05
C ARG A 66 4.87 -1.36 -0.63
N MET A 67 6.08 -1.84 -0.36
CA MET A 67 6.50 -3.20 -0.72
C MET A 67 5.59 -4.25 -0.05
N ASP A 68 5.34 -5.35 -0.74
CA ASP A 68 4.54 -6.50 -0.29
C ASP A 68 3.11 -6.13 0.16
N SER A 69 2.57 -5.06 -0.41
CA SER A 69 1.22 -4.56 -0.08
C SER A 69 0.13 -4.95 -1.07
N CYS A 70 0.50 -5.68 -2.12
CA CYS A 70 -0.40 -6.16 -3.15
C CYS A 70 -0.98 -7.52 -2.74
N GLY A 71 -2.23 -7.80 -3.12
CA GLY A 71 -2.69 -9.18 -3.17
C GLY A 71 -1.93 -9.93 -4.26
N ALA A 72 -1.28 -11.03 -3.87
CA ALA A 72 -0.52 -11.87 -4.80
C ALA A 72 -1.45 -12.71 -5.69
N GLY A 73 -1.01 -12.98 -6.90
CA GLY A 73 -1.72 -13.87 -7.81
C GLY A 73 -0.93 -14.06 -9.09
N ARG A 74 -1.45 -14.88 -10.00
CA ARG A 74 -0.94 -14.95 -11.39
C ARG A 74 -0.88 -13.54 -11.98
N TRP A 75 -1.94 -12.78 -11.72
CA TRP A 75 -1.99 -11.34 -11.87
C TRP A 75 -2.01 -10.69 -10.49
N ARG A 76 -1.03 -9.83 -10.23
CA ARG A 76 -0.82 -9.14 -8.96
C ARG A 76 -1.69 -7.89 -8.90
N GLY A 77 -2.34 -7.62 -7.78
CA GLY A 77 -3.03 -6.33 -7.61
C GLY A 77 -2.04 -5.15 -7.57
N GLY A 78 -2.51 -3.92 -7.79
CA GLY A 78 -1.66 -2.74 -7.65
C GLY A 78 -1.16 -2.57 -6.21
N PRO A 79 0.00 -1.93 -5.97
CA PRO A 79 0.53 -1.73 -4.63
C PRO A 79 -0.27 -0.71 -3.82
N GLY A 80 -0.24 -0.86 -2.51
CA GLY A 80 -0.59 0.18 -1.56
C GLY A 80 0.49 1.26 -1.46
N MET A 81 0.27 2.20 -0.57
CA MET A 81 1.16 3.36 -0.36
C MET A 81 1.64 3.42 1.08
N GLU A 82 2.87 3.89 1.25
CA GLU A 82 3.36 4.42 2.51
C GLU A 82 3.48 5.94 2.37
N TRP A 83 2.68 6.65 3.18
CA TRP A 83 2.62 8.10 3.19
C TRP A 83 2.86 8.60 4.61
N GLU A 84 3.69 9.63 4.73
CA GLU A 84 4.00 10.27 5.99
C GLU A 84 4.05 11.78 5.79
N ALA A 85 3.38 12.51 6.68
CA ALA A 85 3.51 13.96 6.76
C ALA A 85 3.58 14.43 8.21
N VAL A 86 4.33 15.50 8.43
CA VAL A 86 4.44 16.17 9.71
C VAL A 86 3.55 17.40 9.73
N ASN A 87 2.86 17.62 10.85
CA ASN A 87 2.11 18.84 11.08
C ASN A 87 3.08 19.99 11.42
N GLU A 88 3.18 20.99 10.55
CA GLU A 88 3.97 22.21 10.80
C GLU A 88 3.09 23.40 11.21
N GLY A 89 1.78 23.15 11.37
CA GLY A 89 0.81 24.13 11.81
C GLY A 89 0.58 24.12 13.31
N GLU A 90 -0.58 24.65 13.68
CA GLU A 90 -1.09 24.60 15.05
C GLU A 90 -1.72 23.23 15.36
N GLU A 91 -2.20 23.09 16.58
CA GLU A 91 -3.02 21.95 16.97
C GLU A 91 -4.24 21.81 16.03
N CYS A 92 -4.50 20.57 15.59
CA CYS A 92 -5.55 20.30 14.63
C CYS A 92 -6.24 18.94 14.88
N GLY A 93 -7.32 18.68 14.16
CA GLY A 93 -8.05 17.43 14.23
C GLY A 93 -7.79 16.52 13.02
N MET A 94 -7.69 15.22 13.27
CA MET A 94 -7.72 14.19 12.24
C MET A 94 -8.94 13.29 12.41
N HIS A 95 -9.85 13.34 11.43
CA HIS A 95 -10.86 12.31 11.26
C HIS A 95 -10.31 11.20 10.35
N THR A 96 -10.34 9.96 10.83
CA THR A 96 -9.88 8.78 10.07
C THR A 96 -10.92 8.22 9.10
N GLY A 97 -12.08 8.89 8.97
CA GLY A 97 -13.13 8.53 8.03
C GLY A 97 -14.04 7.39 8.52
N ALA A 98 -15.06 7.10 7.71
CA ALA A 98 -16.01 6.01 7.95
C ALA A 98 -15.56 4.66 7.34
N GLY A 99 -14.25 4.47 7.15
CA GLY A 99 -13.69 3.23 6.60
C GLY A 99 -13.38 2.21 7.69
N HIS A 100 -13.39 0.93 7.32
CA HIS A 100 -13.01 -0.18 8.20
C HIS A 100 -11.76 -0.92 7.67
N GLY A 101 -10.85 -0.19 7.02
CA GLY A 101 -9.68 -0.74 6.34
C GLY A 101 -8.67 -1.48 7.25
N GLU A 102 -8.83 -1.38 8.57
CA GLU A 102 -8.08 -2.19 9.55
C GLU A 102 -8.47 -3.67 9.53
N THR A 103 -9.68 -3.99 9.05
CA THR A 103 -10.25 -5.35 9.08
C THR A 103 -10.95 -5.73 7.78
N THR A 104 -11.16 -4.77 6.87
CA THR A 104 -11.73 -5.01 5.54
C THR A 104 -10.60 -5.12 4.53
N PHE A 105 -10.49 -6.30 3.93
CA PHE A 105 -9.47 -6.65 2.95
C PHE A 105 -10.09 -6.77 1.56
N GLY A 106 -9.35 -6.42 0.50
CA GLY A 106 -9.76 -6.76 -0.85
C GLY A 106 -9.64 -8.27 -1.03
N PRO A 107 -10.72 -9.02 -1.32
CA PRO A 107 -10.66 -10.47 -1.44
C PRO A 107 -9.93 -10.86 -2.73
N GLY A 108 -8.99 -11.78 -2.64
CA GLY A 108 -8.40 -12.42 -3.81
C GLY A 108 -9.43 -13.26 -4.58
N ALA A 109 -9.18 -13.48 -5.87
CA ALA A 109 -10.08 -14.26 -6.73
C ALA A 109 -9.33 -15.38 -7.46
N MET A 110 -10.03 -16.49 -7.76
CA MET A 110 -9.47 -17.62 -8.53
C MET A 110 -8.16 -18.17 -7.96
N GLY A 111 -8.02 -18.22 -6.62
CA GLY A 111 -6.79 -18.63 -5.94
C GLY A 111 -5.77 -17.52 -5.71
N GLY A 112 -6.09 -16.28 -6.07
CA GLY A 112 -5.32 -15.10 -5.68
C GLY A 112 -5.50 -14.77 -4.19
N GLN A 113 -4.56 -13.99 -3.65
CA GLN A 113 -4.52 -13.59 -2.26
C GLN A 113 -5.13 -12.20 -2.04
N SER A 114 -5.64 -12.01 -0.82
CA SER A 114 -6.16 -10.74 -0.35
C SER A 114 -5.05 -9.72 -0.07
N THR A 115 -5.44 -8.46 0.07
CA THR A 115 -4.53 -7.36 0.45
C THR A 115 -4.25 -7.38 1.96
N PRO A 116 -3.11 -6.83 2.43
CA PRO A 116 -2.94 -6.57 3.86
C PRO A 116 -3.89 -5.47 4.34
N ALA A 117 -4.06 -5.37 5.66
CA ALA A 117 -4.81 -4.29 6.29
C ALA A 117 -4.17 -2.92 6.04
N ASN A 118 -5.01 -1.91 6.01
CA ASN A 118 -4.61 -0.52 6.13
C ASN A 118 -4.32 -0.22 7.60
N VAL A 119 -3.23 0.50 7.87
CA VAL A 119 -2.91 1.00 9.20
C VAL A 119 -2.56 2.48 9.14
N CYS A 120 -2.93 3.20 10.21
CA CYS A 120 -2.64 4.61 10.39
C CYS A 120 -2.02 4.80 11.78
N TYR A 121 -0.95 5.58 11.86
CA TYR A 121 -0.26 5.89 13.09
C TYR A 121 -0.07 7.40 13.25
N ILE A 122 0.01 7.83 14.52
CA ILE A 122 0.48 9.14 14.92
C ILE A 122 1.77 8.93 15.71
N LEU A 123 2.88 9.44 15.21
CA LEU A 123 4.15 9.45 15.92
C LEU A 123 4.34 10.82 16.59
N ARG A 124 4.42 10.80 17.93
CA ARG A 124 4.57 11.97 18.80
C ARG A 124 5.87 11.85 19.60
N GLY A 125 6.90 12.57 19.17
CA GLY A 125 8.26 12.35 19.67
C GLY A 125 8.67 10.90 19.40
N GLU A 126 8.92 10.13 20.45
CA GLU A 126 9.28 8.70 20.36
C GLU A 126 8.07 7.75 20.47
N HIS A 127 6.86 8.27 20.71
CA HIS A 127 5.68 7.45 20.96
C HIS A 127 4.85 7.24 19.69
N LEU A 128 4.61 5.98 19.32
CA LEU A 128 3.77 5.61 18.18
C LEU A 128 2.38 5.17 18.63
N HIS A 129 1.35 5.89 18.20
CA HIS A 129 -0.06 5.63 18.52
C HIS A 129 -0.81 5.12 17.30
N ALA A 130 -1.62 4.07 17.44
CA ALA A 130 -2.51 3.64 16.36
C ALA A 130 -3.71 4.59 16.24
N ALA A 131 -3.85 5.22 15.08
CA ALA A 131 -4.98 6.10 14.78
C ALA A 131 -6.14 5.27 14.24
N ARG A 132 -7.00 4.81 15.15
CA ARG A 132 -8.11 3.92 14.81
C ARG A 132 -9.17 4.56 13.91
N CYS A 133 -9.79 3.76 13.04
CA CYS A 133 -10.96 4.14 12.25
C CYS A 133 -12.14 4.64 13.11
N HIS A 134 -13.04 5.44 12.50
CA HIS A 134 -14.24 5.99 13.15
C HIS A 134 -13.99 6.82 14.42
N LYS A 135 -12.80 7.44 14.53
CA LYS A 135 -12.44 8.29 15.67
C LYS A 135 -11.89 9.62 15.20
N LEU A 136 -12.08 10.63 16.05
CA LEU A 136 -11.37 11.90 15.97
C LEU A 136 -10.10 11.77 16.81
N HIS A 137 -8.97 12.15 16.20
CA HIS A 137 -7.67 12.17 16.86
C HIS A 137 -7.17 13.61 16.90
N GLN A 138 -6.59 14.00 18.02
CA GLN A 138 -5.90 15.27 18.19
C GLN A 138 -4.48 15.13 17.63
N ILE A 139 -4.08 16.08 16.79
CA ILE A 139 -2.75 16.17 16.22
C ILE A 139 -2.11 17.46 16.73
N LEU A 140 -0.91 17.34 17.32
CA LEU A 140 -0.14 18.46 17.82
C LEU A 140 0.88 18.94 16.77
N PRO A 141 1.41 20.16 16.90
CA PRO A 141 2.55 20.60 16.10
C PRO A 141 3.72 19.62 16.24
N GLY A 142 4.32 19.24 15.11
CA GLY A 142 5.43 18.29 15.05
C GLY A 142 5.03 16.81 15.09
N ASP A 143 3.75 16.47 15.28
CA ASP A 143 3.30 15.08 15.14
C ASP A 143 3.42 14.62 13.67
N HIS A 144 3.86 13.37 13.49
CA HIS A 144 3.85 12.72 12.18
C HIS A 144 2.62 11.83 12.05
N VAL A 145 1.90 11.96 10.94
CA VAL A 145 0.83 11.03 10.54
C VAL A 145 1.39 10.08 9.50
N ILE A 146 1.40 8.78 9.82
CA ILE A 146 1.94 7.72 8.97
C ILE A 146 0.77 6.82 8.54
N ARG A 147 0.57 6.66 7.23
CA ARG A 147 -0.44 5.77 6.65
C ARG A 147 0.26 4.72 5.81
N LYS A 148 -0.01 3.45 6.13
CA LYS A 148 0.42 2.31 5.31
C LYS A 148 -0.81 1.58 4.82
N THR A 149 -1.10 1.70 3.53
CA THR A 149 -2.27 1.08 2.92
C THR A 149 -1.90 -0.22 2.22
N GLY A 150 -2.87 -1.12 2.13
CA GLY A 150 -2.87 -2.19 1.16
C GLY A 150 -3.24 -1.65 -0.22
N GLY A 151 -2.91 -2.41 -1.25
CA GLY A 151 -3.26 -2.11 -2.62
C GLY A 151 -4.52 -2.84 -3.07
N GLY A 152 -4.48 -3.40 -4.27
CA GLY A 152 -5.53 -4.24 -4.81
C GLY A 152 -5.27 -5.73 -4.60
N ALA A 153 -6.33 -6.53 -4.63
CA ALA A 153 -6.25 -7.99 -4.50
C ALA A 153 -5.71 -8.67 -5.77
N GLY A 154 -5.15 -9.87 -5.62
CA GLY A 154 -4.63 -10.66 -6.73
C GLY A 154 -5.68 -11.57 -7.37
N VAL A 155 -5.41 -11.98 -8.62
CA VAL A 155 -6.24 -12.95 -9.36
C VAL A 155 -5.38 -14.12 -9.84
N GLY A 156 -5.87 -15.35 -9.66
CA GLY A 156 -5.15 -16.56 -10.05
C GLY A 156 -4.10 -16.97 -9.02
N ARG A 157 -3.67 -18.23 -9.06
CA ARG A 157 -2.65 -18.76 -8.12
C ARG A 157 -1.31 -18.03 -8.27
N PRO A 158 -0.68 -17.53 -7.18
CA PRO A 158 0.61 -16.83 -7.25
C PRO A 158 1.73 -17.62 -7.94
N GLU A 159 1.80 -18.93 -7.73
CA GLU A 159 2.78 -19.83 -8.34
C GLU A 159 2.60 -20.00 -9.87
N GLU A 160 1.48 -19.56 -10.44
CA GLU A 160 1.28 -19.50 -11.89
C GLU A 160 1.80 -18.19 -12.51
N ARG A 161 2.20 -17.20 -11.70
CA ARG A 161 2.79 -15.96 -12.21
C ARG A 161 4.08 -16.28 -12.98
N ASP A 162 4.30 -15.55 -14.07
CA ASP A 162 5.56 -15.64 -14.83
C ASP A 162 6.75 -15.27 -13.91
N PRO A 163 7.75 -16.16 -13.73
CA PRO A 163 8.94 -15.85 -12.94
C PRO A 163 9.66 -14.57 -13.36
N GLN A 164 9.64 -14.23 -14.66
CA GLN A 164 10.25 -12.99 -15.15
C GLN A 164 9.52 -11.76 -14.61
N LYS A 165 8.18 -11.79 -14.55
CA LYS A 165 7.39 -10.71 -13.94
C LYS A 165 7.63 -10.59 -12.44
N VAL A 166 7.87 -11.70 -11.75
CA VAL A 166 8.24 -11.67 -10.33
C VAL A 166 9.61 -11.01 -10.15
N TRP A 167 10.57 -11.33 -11.02
CA TRP A 167 11.88 -10.66 -11.04
C TRP A 167 11.75 -9.15 -11.30
N GLU A 168 10.89 -8.74 -12.24
CA GLU A 168 10.60 -7.32 -12.50
C GLU A 168 9.94 -6.65 -11.29
N ASP A 169 8.99 -7.31 -10.64
CA ASP A 169 8.36 -6.82 -9.41
C ASP A 169 9.38 -6.61 -8.29
N VAL A 170 10.44 -7.42 -8.22
CA VAL A 170 11.52 -7.30 -7.22
C VAL A 170 12.51 -6.17 -7.55
N PHE A 171 13.06 -6.15 -8.77
CA PHE A 171 14.20 -5.28 -9.09
C PHE A 171 13.84 -4.00 -9.84
N ILE A 172 12.81 -4.05 -10.70
CA ILE A 172 12.40 -2.91 -11.51
C ILE A 172 11.38 -2.09 -10.76
N HIS A 173 10.30 -2.73 -10.30
CA HIS A 173 9.20 -2.04 -9.62
C HIS A 173 9.42 -1.91 -8.11
N LYS A 174 10.25 -2.78 -7.51
CA LYS A 174 10.51 -2.82 -6.05
C LYS A 174 9.23 -2.95 -5.22
N LEU A 175 8.27 -3.72 -5.73
CA LEU A 175 6.95 -3.94 -5.10
C LEU A 175 6.88 -5.26 -4.35
N VAL A 176 7.74 -6.21 -4.70
CA VAL A 176 7.81 -7.55 -4.10
C VAL A 176 9.19 -7.74 -3.49
N SER A 177 9.27 -8.23 -2.26
CA SER A 177 10.54 -8.59 -1.64
C SER A 177 11.09 -9.92 -2.17
N LEU A 178 12.39 -10.17 -1.98
CA LEU A 178 12.99 -11.48 -2.28
C LEU A 178 12.35 -12.62 -1.47
N GLU A 179 11.93 -12.31 -0.24
CA GLU A 179 11.21 -13.26 0.61
C GLU A 179 9.84 -13.59 0.01
N ALA A 180 9.03 -12.58 -0.35
CA ALA A 180 7.74 -12.80 -0.99
C ALA A 180 7.87 -13.48 -2.36
N ALA A 181 8.89 -13.16 -3.15
CA ALA A 181 9.18 -13.86 -4.41
C ALA A 181 9.33 -15.37 -4.19
N ARG A 182 10.07 -15.78 -3.15
CA ARG A 182 10.28 -17.19 -2.81
C ARG A 182 9.06 -17.82 -2.16
N GLU A 183 8.51 -17.19 -1.12
CA GLU A 183 7.49 -17.82 -0.27
C GLU A 183 6.10 -17.75 -0.86
N VAL A 184 5.76 -16.69 -1.59
CA VAL A 184 4.43 -16.50 -2.19
C VAL A 184 4.41 -16.97 -3.63
N TYR A 185 5.29 -16.44 -4.48
CA TYR A 185 5.30 -16.74 -5.91
C TYR A 185 6.08 -18.01 -6.30
N LYS A 186 6.76 -18.61 -5.31
CA LYS A 186 7.60 -19.81 -5.48
C LYS A 186 8.70 -19.59 -6.53
N VAL A 187 9.25 -18.38 -6.61
CA VAL A 187 10.35 -17.99 -7.50
C VAL A 187 11.60 -17.74 -6.68
N VAL A 188 12.66 -18.47 -6.98
CA VAL A 188 13.95 -18.33 -6.30
C VAL A 188 14.82 -17.40 -7.11
N ILE A 189 15.30 -16.33 -6.48
CA ILE A 189 16.17 -15.32 -7.09
C ILE A 189 17.48 -15.29 -6.32
N ASP A 190 18.61 -15.37 -7.03
CA ASP A 190 19.93 -15.12 -6.45
C ASP A 190 20.09 -13.61 -6.22
N PRO A 191 20.21 -13.14 -4.96
CA PRO A 191 20.27 -11.72 -4.64
C PRO A 191 21.59 -11.06 -5.05
N ILE A 192 22.65 -11.85 -5.25
CA ILE A 192 23.99 -11.35 -5.62
C ILE A 192 24.07 -11.22 -7.13
N ARG A 193 23.60 -12.24 -7.87
CA ARG A 193 23.63 -12.24 -9.33
C ARG A 193 22.45 -11.51 -9.95
N CYS A 194 21.41 -11.20 -9.17
CA CYS A 194 20.14 -10.66 -9.63
C CYS A 194 19.54 -11.51 -10.76
N GLN A 195 19.59 -12.84 -10.62
CA GLN A 195 19.12 -13.79 -11.63
C GLN A 195 18.14 -14.79 -11.02
N ILE A 196 17.17 -15.22 -11.83
CA ILE A 196 16.24 -16.28 -11.45
C ILE A 196 17.01 -17.61 -11.42
N ALA A 197 16.96 -18.30 -10.29
CA ALA A 197 17.43 -19.68 -10.16
C ALA A 197 16.34 -20.61 -10.71
N TRP A 198 16.39 -20.87 -12.02
CA TRP A 198 15.33 -21.61 -12.74
C TRP A 198 15.08 -23.02 -12.18
N GLU A 199 16.14 -23.80 -11.96
CA GLU A 199 16.01 -25.16 -11.42
C GLU A 199 15.35 -25.16 -10.03
N ALA A 200 15.81 -24.26 -9.15
CA ALA A 200 15.25 -24.12 -7.80
C ALA A 200 13.79 -23.63 -7.84
N THR A 201 13.44 -22.74 -8.77
CA THR A 201 12.07 -22.26 -8.99
C THR A 201 11.15 -23.40 -9.46
N VAL A 202 11.59 -24.21 -10.42
CA VAL A 202 10.83 -25.37 -10.91
C VAL A 202 10.61 -26.39 -9.79
N ALA A 203 11.66 -26.69 -9.01
CA ALA A 203 11.56 -27.61 -7.87
C ALA A 203 10.57 -27.09 -6.81
N LEU A 204 10.65 -25.81 -6.46
CA LEU A 204 9.79 -25.19 -5.46
C LEU A 204 8.31 -25.17 -5.89
N ARG A 205 8.03 -24.84 -7.16
CA ARG A 205 6.67 -24.90 -7.72
C ARG A 205 6.12 -26.31 -7.80
N SER A 206 6.95 -27.28 -8.18
CA SER A 206 6.53 -28.70 -8.23
C SER A 206 6.15 -29.23 -6.85
N ALA A 207 6.92 -28.87 -5.82
CA ALA A 207 6.60 -29.23 -4.43
C ALA A 207 5.30 -28.56 -3.94
N ALA A 208 5.07 -27.30 -4.30
CA ALA A 208 3.85 -26.58 -3.95
C ALA A 208 2.60 -27.20 -4.60
N MET A 209 2.70 -27.66 -5.86
CA MET A 209 1.60 -28.34 -6.54
C MET A 209 1.32 -29.75 -6.01
N ALA A 210 2.32 -30.43 -5.44
CA ALA A 210 2.18 -31.77 -4.88
C ALA A 210 1.53 -31.79 -3.47
N THR A 211 1.44 -30.64 -2.81
CA THR A 211 0.77 -30.49 -1.52
C THR A 211 -0.70 -30.16 -1.78
N PRO A 212 -1.68 -31.02 -1.44
CA PRO A 212 -3.08 -30.68 -1.63
C PRO A 212 -3.42 -29.42 -0.82
N ALA A 213 -4.17 -28.49 -1.40
CA ALA A 213 -4.75 -27.38 -0.64
C ALA A 213 -5.71 -27.97 0.39
N GLU A 214 -5.30 -28.04 1.66
CA GLU A 214 -6.21 -28.28 2.76
C GLU A 214 -7.24 -27.15 2.79
N GLY A 215 -8.53 -27.55 2.82
CA GLY A 215 -9.69 -26.73 2.52
C GLY A 215 -10.09 -25.68 3.55
#